data_AF-A0A533W341-F1
#
_entry.id   AF-A0A533W341-F1
#
_cell.length_a   1.000
_cell.length_b   1.000
_cell.length_c   1.000
_cell.angle_alpha   90.00
_cell.angle_beta   90.00
_cell.angle_gamma   90.00
#
_symmetry.space_group_name_H-M   'P 1'
#
loop_
_entity.id
_entity.type
_entity.pdbx_description
1 polymer ?
#
loop_
_entity_poly.entity_id
_entity_poly.type
_entity_poly.pdbx_seq_one_letter_code
_entity_poly.pdbx_strand_id
1 'polypeptide(L)'
;MLLAVRSSSLNEDLSTSSFAGQYETVLGVKGRGELEEAVKRCWLSVFNRGAKAYRRDRLSEGPSEMAVLIQRLIRADASGVAFTVNPVTGAKEVAVNSVRGLGDRLVSGSAIPDEWLVGERPVCVNKVENALSEGQVDEVARLAKKVESHFGSPQDIEWAIAGEEVFLLQARPITTMVTTEGKNMGAQRIPIPIVVPEGHWIRQKEHFPKPMSPMHASYALTMMTDSIRLLMNDVGLPIETIDFRLIGGWVYERIVPPGGKDRHPPPAWLLRILVHLFPSSRSRLRKMVETVRADLTSRYLERWNDEWKPELVKKSKELVDLNLASLTDDQLETHVSATLEHVRRGKEIHFRYMGLGLLAVGDLAITCQEILGWDNMRVLDLLAGLSEKDCEPSQRLAELVQLVLDDKNLQDAIWRLNQSMRPDEVISINPAFRERFDLYLKDFGTTALSYEVIDPTVGEIPLVLLKLIRDQMALNYDPTAKANALQERRNSAEKEAMERLRSLPQDTKTRFTKTLRRARAAYAIRDEEVFYTENLADGIFRRVLLEV
;
A
#
# COMPACT_ATOMS: atom_id res chain seq x y z
N MET A 1 -13.51 8.87 -39.67
CA MET A 1 -12.61 7.83 -39.13
C MET A 1 -11.95 8.38 -37.87
N LEU A 2 -11.86 7.62 -36.78
CA LEU A 2 -11.14 8.04 -35.58
C LEU A 2 -9.69 7.58 -35.65
N LEU A 3 -8.77 8.41 -35.15
CA LEU A 3 -7.34 8.13 -35.17
C LEU A 3 -6.79 7.99 -33.74
N ALA A 4 -5.75 7.18 -33.61
CA ALA A 4 -4.85 7.11 -32.46
C ALA A 4 -3.51 7.70 -32.88
N VAL A 5 -3.03 8.68 -32.13
CA VAL A 5 -1.77 9.39 -32.37
C VAL A 5 -0.82 9.04 -31.24
N ARG A 6 0.21 8.26 -31.53
CA ARG A 6 1.15 7.69 -30.55
C ARG A 6 2.55 8.25 -30.77
N SER A 7 3.20 8.69 -29.70
CA SER A 7 4.63 8.99 -29.70
C SER A 7 5.45 7.72 -29.93
N SER A 8 6.55 7.81 -30.69
CA SER A 8 7.53 6.75 -30.86
C SER A 8 8.93 7.36 -30.94
N SER A 9 9.70 7.25 -29.86
CA SER A 9 11.07 7.76 -29.81
C SER A 9 12.08 6.66 -30.16
N LEU A 10 13.14 7.01 -30.89
CA LEU A 10 14.24 6.07 -31.21
C LEU A 10 14.95 5.56 -29.95
N ASN A 11 14.86 6.30 -28.85
CA ASN A 11 15.46 5.91 -27.58
C ASN A 11 14.52 5.05 -26.72
N GLU A 12 13.23 4.92 -27.09
CA GLU A 12 12.18 4.29 -26.28
C GLU A 12 12.28 2.77 -26.20
N ASP A 13 12.87 2.14 -27.22
CA ASP A 13 12.96 0.69 -27.39
C ASP A 13 14.41 0.23 -27.68
N LEU A 14 15.38 0.75 -26.93
CA LEU A 14 16.75 0.24 -26.99
C LEU A 14 16.89 -1.04 -26.16
N SER A 15 17.74 -1.96 -26.62
CA SER A 15 18.02 -3.24 -25.93
C SER A 15 18.53 -3.07 -24.49
N THR A 16 18.96 -1.86 -24.11
CA THR A 16 19.52 -1.51 -22.80
C THR A 16 18.70 -0.49 -22.01
N SER A 17 17.65 0.12 -22.59
CA SER A 17 16.83 1.16 -21.95
C SER A 17 15.45 1.26 -22.59
N SER A 18 14.39 1.21 -21.78
CA SER A 18 13.02 1.46 -22.25
C SER A 18 12.47 2.75 -21.63
N PHE A 19 11.94 3.65 -22.46
CA PHE A 19 11.23 4.88 -22.01
C PHE A 19 9.72 4.64 -21.88
N ALA A 20 9.32 3.41 -21.55
CA ALA A 20 7.92 2.99 -21.48
C ALA A 20 7.04 3.97 -20.68
N GLY A 21 5.96 4.45 -21.31
CA GLY A 21 4.93 5.28 -20.67
C GLY A 21 5.35 6.73 -20.35
N GLN A 22 6.51 7.19 -20.84
CA GLN A 22 6.99 8.55 -20.57
C GLN A 22 6.49 9.60 -21.57
N TYR A 23 5.98 9.15 -22.72
CA TYR A 23 5.53 10.01 -23.81
C TYR A 23 4.03 9.90 -24.04
N GLU A 24 3.45 10.94 -24.65
CA GLU A 24 2.01 11.13 -24.69
C GLU A 24 1.36 10.42 -25.89
N THR A 25 0.23 9.75 -25.64
CA THR A 25 -0.64 9.16 -26.67
C THR A 25 -2.02 9.83 -26.62
N VAL A 26 -2.54 10.22 -27.78
CA VAL A 26 -3.86 10.84 -27.92
C VAL A 26 -4.78 9.92 -28.72
N LEU A 27 -5.87 9.48 -28.09
CA LEU A 27 -6.88 8.62 -28.72
C LEU A 27 -8.11 9.44 -29.14
N GLY A 28 -8.83 8.97 -30.16
CA GLY A 28 -10.14 9.53 -30.52
C GLY A 28 -10.09 10.80 -31.38
N VAL A 29 -8.96 11.07 -32.03
CA VAL A 29 -8.72 12.27 -32.84
C VAL A 29 -9.64 12.30 -34.08
N LYS A 30 -10.31 13.45 -34.31
CA LYS A 30 -11.25 13.69 -35.41
C LYS A 30 -10.80 14.84 -36.32
N GLY A 31 -10.69 14.53 -37.60
CA GLY A 31 -10.40 15.55 -38.62
C GLY A 31 -8.99 16.10 -38.53
N ARG A 32 -8.67 17.06 -39.41
CA ARG A 32 -7.31 17.54 -39.61
C ARG A 32 -6.80 18.44 -38.48
N GLY A 33 -7.65 19.34 -37.98
CA GLY A 33 -7.25 20.28 -36.93
C GLY A 33 -6.84 19.58 -35.62
N GLU A 34 -7.63 18.61 -35.17
CA GLU A 34 -7.30 17.83 -33.97
C GLU A 34 -6.06 16.96 -34.17
N LEU A 35 -5.82 16.47 -35.40
CA LEU A 35 -4.63 15.68 -35.72
C LEU A 35 -3.36 16.51 -35.63
N GLU A 36 -3.37 17.72 -36.19
CA GLU A 36 -2.23 18.64 -36.09
C GLU A 36 -1.91 18.98 -34.63
N GLU A 37 -2.92 19.13 -33.79
CA GLU A 37 -2.74 19.39 -32.36
C GLU A 37 -2.24 18.16 -31.57
N ALA A 38 -2.78 16.97 -31.88
CA ALA A 38 -2.33 15.72 -31.27
C ALA A 38 -0.86 15.42 -31.60
N VAL A 39 -0.43 15.66 -32.85
CA VAL A 39 0.97 15.49 -33.26
C VAL A 39 1.88 16.45 -32.49
N LYS A 40 1.49 17.72 -32.34
CA LYS A 40 2.25 18.70 -31.54
C LYS A 40 2.36 18.25 -30.08
N ARG A 41 1.29 17.74 -29.47
CA ARG A 41 1.32 17.21 -28.09
C ARG A 41 2.31 16.06 -27.95
N CYS A 42 2.31 15.09 -28.88
CA CYS A 42 3.30 14.00 -28.87
C CYS A 42 4.75 14.54 -28.93
N TRP A 43 5.04 15.52 -29.78
CA TRP A 43 6.36 16.15 -29.82
C TRP A 43 6.72 16.91 -28.55
N LEU A 44 5.77 17.67 -28.00
CA LEU A 44 5.98 18.42 -26.76
C LEU A 44 6.21 17.50 -25.56
N SER A 45 5.67 16.28 -25.59
CA SER A 45 5.83 15.30 -24.51
C SER A 45 7.29 14.93 -24.24
N VAL A 46 8.19 15.09 -25.24
CA VAL A 46 9.64 14.94 -25.07
C VAL A 46 10.19 15.88 -23.99
N PHE A 47 9.58 17.05 -23.82
CA PHE A 47 10.02 18.08 -22.89
C PHE A 47 9.34 18.02 -21.52
N ASN A 48 8.44 17.06 -21.30
CA ASN A 48 7.79 16.86 -20.01
C ASN A 48 8.81 16.50 -18.93
N ARG A 49 8.52 16.87 -17.67
CA ARG A 49 9.44 16.67 -16.53
C ARG A 49 9.84 15.20 -16.34
N GLY A 50 8.93 14.25 -16.55
CA GLY A 50 9.22 12.81 -16.51
C GLY A 50 10.28 12.39 -17.53
N ALA A 51 10.08 12.76 -18.79
CA ALA A 51 11.02 12.49 -19.88
C ALA A 51 12.37 13.24 -19.73
N LYS A 52 12.41 14.39 -19.06
CA LYS A 52 13.65 15.12 -18.75
C LYS A 52 14.42 14.50 -17.58
N ALA A 53 13.74 14.11 -16.50
CA ALA A 53 14.37 13.44 -15.36
C ALA A 53 14.97 12.09 -15.76
N TYR A 54 14.23 11.30 -16.55
CA TYR A 54 14.67 10.00 -17.03
C TYR A 54 15.88 10.07 -17.98
N ARG A 55 15.99 11.14 -18.80
CA ARG A 55 17.18 11.39 -19.64
C ARG A 55 18.42 11.74 -18.83
N ARG A 56 18.26 12.51 -17.75
CA ARG A 56 19.36 12.96 -16.89
C ARG A 56 20.04 11.78 -16.18
N ASP A 57 19.27 10.79 -15.76
CA ASP A 57 19.78 9.60 -15.06
C ASP A 57 20.52 8.59 -15.96
N ARG A 58 20.38 8.69 -17.28
CA ARG A 58 20.90 7.67 -18.23
C ARG A 58 21.95 8.17 -19.22
N LEU A 59 22.53 9.36 -19.00
CA LEU A 59 23.66 9.93 -19.78
C LEU A 59 23.45 9.93 -21.31
N SER A 60 22.21 9.99 -21.79
CA SER A 60 21.91 10.10 -23.22
C SER A 60 21.90 11.56 -23.65
N GLU A 61 23.10 12.11 -23.89
CA GLU A 61 23.26 13.45 -24.45
C GLU A 61 23.08 13.42 -25.97
N GLY A 62 21.86 13.70 -26.43
CA GLY A 62 21.54 13.93 -27.84
C GLY A 62 20.09 14.41 -28.03
N PRO A 63 19.77 15.14 -29.11
CA PRO A 63 18.39 15.48 -29.44
C PRO A 63 17.57 14.19 -29.60
N SER A 64 16.51 14.02 -28.81
CA SER A 64 15.60 12.89 -28.97
C SER A 64 14.72 13.16 -30.19
N GLU A 65 15.05 12.54 -31.31
CA GLU A 65 14.16 12.52 -32.48
C GLU A 65 12.93 11.68 -32.14
N MET A 66 11.75 12.26 -32.33
CA MET A 66 10.45 11.66 -32.01
C MET A 66 9.63 11.50 -33.28
N ALA A 67 9.38 10.26 -33.68
CA ALA A 67 8.36 9.95 -34.67
C ALA A 67 6.98 9.97 -34.01
N VAL A 68 5.94 10.21 -34.82
CA VAL A 68 4.55 10.14 -34.37
C VAL A 68 3.80 9.18 -35.28
N LEU A 69 3.28 8.11 -34.69
CA LEU A 69 2.50 7.10 -35.38
C LEU A 69 1.03 7.53 -35.42
N ILE A 70 0.45 7.56 -36.62
CA ILE A 70 -0.97 7.88 -36.82
C ILE A 70 -1.65 6.61 -37.32
N GLN A 71 -2.43 5.99 -36.43
CA GLN A 71 -3.11 4.73 -36.69
C GLN A 71 -4.62 4.92 -36.66
N ARG A 72 -5.36 4.05 -37.34
CA ARG A 72 -6.82 3.97 -37.16
C ARG A 72 -7.11 3.50 -35.74
N LEU A 73 -7.98 4.23 -35.03
CA LEU A 73 -8.42 3.81 -33.71
C LEU A 73 -9.38 2.61 -33.82
N ILE A 74 -9.06 1.54 -33.09
CA ILE A 74 -9.95 0.39 -32.92
C ILE A 74 -10.97 0.73 -31.83
N ARG A 75 -12.27 0.56 -32.15
CA ARG A 75 -13.36 0.67 -31.17
C ARG A 75 -13.44 -0.65 -30.41
N ALA A 76 -12.59 -0.80 -29.42
CA ALA A 76 -12.44 -2.04 -28.69
C ALA A 76 -13.64 -2.31 -27.76
N ASP A 77 -14.15 -3.54 -27.78
CA ASP A 77 -15.06 -4.08 -26.76
C ASP A 77 -14.27 -4.48 -25.50
N ALA A 78 -13.05 -4.97 -25.70
CA ALA A 78 -12.06 -5.26 -24.67
C ALA A 78 -10.65 -4.97 -25.19
N SER A 79 -9.74 -4.59 -24.31
CA SER A 79 -8.33 -4.39 -24.66
C SER A 79 -7.43 -4.62 -23.46
N GLY A 80 -6.13 -4.72 -23.72
CA GLY A 80 -5.18 -4.96 -22.64
C GLY A 80 -3.78 -5.24 -23.12
N VAL A 81 -3.01 -5.87 -22.23
CA VAL A 81 -1.63 -6.31 -22.48
C VAL A 81 -1.51 -7.81 -22.32
N ALA A 82 -0.58 -8.42 -23.05
CA ALA A 82 -0.23 -9.82 -22.84
C ALA A 82 1.30 -10.00 -22.88
N PHE A 83 1.82 -10.73 -21.91
CA PHE A 83 3.23 -11.08 -21.79
C PHE A 83 3.40 -12.55 -22.16
N THR A 84 4.29 -12.86 -23.10
CA THR A 84 4.48 -14.25 -23.56
C THR A 84 5.20 -15.16 -22.57
N VAL A 85 5.74 -14.55 -21.51
CA VAL A 85 6.32 -15.17 -20.32
C VAL A 85 5.79 -14.40 -19.11
N ASN A 86 5.52 -15.08 -18.00
CA ASN A 86 5.07 -14.43 -16.77
C ASN A 86 6.15 -13.45 -16.27
N PRO A 87 5.86 -12.14 -16.20
CA PRO A 87 6.86 -11.12 -15.87
C PRO A 87 7.28 -11.14 -14.39
N VAL A 88 6.50 -11.80 -13.53
CA VAL A 88 6.75 -11.91 -12.08
C VAL A 88 7.55 -13.16 -11.75
N THR A 89 7.18 -14.31 -12.33
CA THR A 89 7.77 -15.60 -11.98
C THR A 89 8.81 -16.10 -12.99
N GLY A 90 8.80 -15.59 -14.22
CA GLY A 90 9.60 -16.11 -15.34
C GLY A 90 9.07 -17.42 -15.93
N ALA A 91 7.91 -17.91 -15.49
CA ALA A 91 7.31 -19.13 -16.02
C ALA A 91 6.89 -18.98 -17.49
N LYS A 92 7.04 -20.04 -18.30
CA LYS A 92 6.71 -20.08 -19.74
C LYS A 92 5.20 -20.16 -20.01
N GLU A 93 4.40 -19.35 -19.32
CA GLU A 93 2.96 -19.18 -19.52
C GLU A 93 2.69 -17.75 -20.06
N VAL A 94 1.59 -17.59 -20.79
CA VAL A 94 1.16 -16.25 -21.24
C VAL A 94 0.34 -15.60 -20.15
N ALA A 95 0.77 -14.44 -19.66
CA ALA A 95 -0.01 -13.64 -18.73
C ALA A 95 -0.82 -12.59 -19.51
N VAL A 96 -2.15 -12.59 -19.37
CA VAL A 96 -3.06 -11.67 -20.07
C VAL A 96 -3.79 -10.80 -19.06
N ASN A 97 -3.65 -9.49 -19.20
CA ASN A 97 -4.41 -8.50 -18.45
C ASN A 97 -5.42 -7.83 -19.36
N SER A 98 -6.68 -7.76 -18.95
CA SER A 98 -7.76 -7.22 -19.79
C SER A 98 -8.71 -6.28 -19.06
N VAL A 99 -9.16 -5.25 -19.77
CA VAL A 99 -10.21 -4.30 -19.35
C VAL A 99 -11.26 -4.19 -20.45
N ARG A 100 -12.48 -3.78 -20.11
CA ARG A 100 -13.52 -3.45 -21.10
C ARG A 100 -13.18 -2.15 -21.84
N GLY A 101 -13.60 -2.01 -23.08
CA GLY A 101 -13.38 -0.78 -23.83
C GLY A 101 -11.91 -0.54 -24.19
N LEU A 102 -11.50 0.74 -24.18
CA LEU A 102 -10.15 1.18 -24.56
C LEU A 102 -9.11 0.96 -23.43
N GLY A 103 -7.86 0.72 -23.84
CA GLY A 103 -6.77 0.28 -22.96
C GLY A 103 -6.03 1.41 -22.23
N ASP A 104 -6.38 2.67 -22.50
CA ASP A 104 -5.85 3.84 -21.79
C ASP A 104 -6.15 3.78 -20.28
N ARG A 105 -7.26 3.15 -19.90
CA ARG A 105 -7.62 2.91 -18.49
C ARG A 105 -6.68 1.94 -17.77
N LEU A 106 -6.12 0.97 -18.51
CA LEU A 106 -5.13 0.03 -17.98
C LEU A 106 -3.77 0.73 -17.80
N VAL A 107 -3.33 1.48 -18.80
CA VAL A 107 -2.02 2.17 -18.78
C VAL A 107 -1.99 3.29 -17.74
N SER A 108 -3.12 3.98 -17.54
CA SER A 108 -3.25 5.03 -16.51
C SER A 108 -3.39 4.50 -15.08
N GLY A 109 -3.59 3.19 -14.90
CA GLY A 109 -3.86 2.57 -13.60
C GLY A 109 -5.23 2.95 -13.01
N SER A 110 -6.15 3.47 -13.82
CA SER A 110 -7.50 3.89 -13.38
C SER A 110 -8.51 2.73 -13.32
N ALA A 111 -8.14 1.55 -13.81
CA ALA A 111 -8.94 0.34 -13.76
C ALA A 111 -8.11 -0.85 -13.22
N ILE A 112 -8.77 -1.74 -12.49
CA ILE A 112 -8.19 -3.01 -12.04
C ILE A 112 -8.52 -4.05 -13.13
N PRO A 113 -7.52 -4.63 -13.82
CA PRO A 113 -7.78 -5.59 -14.89
C PRO A 113 -8.26 -6.95 -14.38
N ASP A 114 -8.92 -7.70 -15.26
CA ASP A 114 -8.96 -9.16 -15.14
C ASP A 114 -7.56 -9.71 -15.44
N GLU A 115 -7.13 -10.72 -14.70
CA GLU A 115 -5.83 -11.38 -14.85
C GLU A 115 -6.02 -12.85 -15.19
N TRP A 116 -5.40 -13.29 -16.29
CA TRP A 116 -5.43 -14.66 -16.77
C TRP A 116 -4.02 -15.19 -16.98
N LEU A 117 -3.79 -16.44 -16.58
CA LEU A 117 -2.57 -17.19 -16.87
C LEU A 117 -2.91 -18.32 -17.83
N VAL A 118 -2.23 -18.37 -18.97
CA VAL A 118 -2.48 -19.35 -20.03
C VAL A 118 -1.24 -20.24 -20.20
N GLY A 119 -1.33 -21.42 -19.59
CA GLY A 119 -0.39 -22.54 -19.76
C GLY A 119 -0.98 -23.61 -20.68
N GLU A 120 -1.20 -24.82 -20.16
CA GLU A 120 -1.98 -25.86 -20.87
C GLU A 120 -3.47 -25.53 -20.97
N ARG A 121 -4.00 -24.78 -19.99
CA ARG A 121 -5.37 -24.28 -19.93
C ARG A 121 -5.37 -22.85 -19.38
N PRO A 122 -6.33 -22.00 -19.78
CA PRO A 122 -6.49 -20.68 -19.19
C PRO A 122 -7.00 -20.80 -17.75
N VAL A 123 -6.35 -20.11 -16.82
CA VAL A 123 -6.76 -19.97 -15.43
C VAL A 123 -6.98 -18.49 -15.13
N CYS A 124 -8.19 -18.13 -14.71
CA CYS A 124 -8.49 -16.78 -14.25
C CYS A 124 -7.99 -16.63 -12.81
N VAL A 125 -7.02 -15.76 -12.59
CA VAL A 125 -6.45 -15.46 -11.26
C VAL A 125 -7.25 -14.36 -10.57
N ASN A 126 -7.69 -13.38 -11.35
CA ASN A 126 -8.49 -12.27 -10.86
C ASN A 126 -9.57 -11.91 -11.89
N LYS A 127 -10.81 -11.77 -11.43
CA LYS A 127 -11.97 -11.49 -12.28
C LYS A 127 -12.77 -10.32 -11.72
N VAL A 128 -12.54 -9.13 -12.26
CA VAL A 128 -13.10 -7.86 -11.82
C VAL A 128 -14.08 -7.30 -12.85
N GLU A 129 -13.64 -7.07 -14.09
CA GLU A 129 -14.45 -6.47 -15.14
C GLU A 129 -15.21 -7.52 -15.98
N ASN A 130 -14.79 -8.78 -15.94
CA ASN A 130 -15.33 -9.83 -16.81
C ASN A 130 -15.31 -9.36 -18.29
N ALA A 131 -14.12 -8.94 -18.73
CA ALA A 131 -13.86 -8.32 -20.02
C ALA A 131 -13.74 -9.37 -21.15
N LEU A 132 -13.27 -10.57 -20.84
CA LEU A 132 -13.05 -11.66 -21.80
C LEU A 132 -13.77 -12.95 -21.42
N SER A 133 -14.18 -13.70 -22.43
CA SER A 133 -14.49 -15.12 -22.33
C SER A 133 -13.22 -15.98 -22.43
N GLU A 134 -13.26 -17.23 -21.95
CA GLU A 134 -12.12 -18.16 -22.05
C GLU A 134 -11.62 -18.35 -23.50
N GLY A 135 -12.54 -18.44 -24.46
CA GLY A 135 -12.17 -18.57 -25.88
C GLY A 135 -11.42 -17.35 -26.42
N GLN A 136 -11.79 -16.14 -25.98
CA GLN A 136 -11.09 -14.90 -26.36
C GLN A 136 -9.71 -14.80 -25.68
N VAL A 137 -9.58 -15.29 -24.45
CA VAL A 137 -8.27 -15.39 -23.77
C VAL A 137 -7.31 -16.28 -24.56
N ASP A 138 -7.79 -17.42 -25.06
CA ASP A 138 -7.00 -18.33 -25.89
C ASP A 138 -6.59 -17.70 -27.24
N GLU A 139 -7.44 -16.86 -27.82
CA GLU A 139 -7.11 -16.10 -29.04
C GLU A 139 -6.00 -15.08 -28.81
N VAL A 140 -6.09 -14.31 -27.72
CA VAL A 140 -5.04 -13.36 -27.32
C VAL A 140 -3.73 -14.10 -27.03
N ALA A 141 -3.79 -15.23 -26.33
CA ALA A 141 -2.59 -16.02 -26.05
C ALA A 141 -1.95 -16.60 -27.32
N ARG A 142 -2.76 -17.08 -28.28
CA ARG A 142 -2.27 -17.51 -29.60
C ARG A 142 -1.62 -16.37 -30.37
N LEU A 143 -2.22 -15.18 -30.35
CA LEU A 143 -1.61 -13.99 -30.95
C LEU A 143 -0.25 -13.68 -30.31
N ALA A 144 -0.17 -13.64 -28.98
CA ALA A 144 1.05 -13.38 -28.24
C ALA A 144 2.17 -14.37 -28.61
N LYS A 145 1.87 -15.68 -28.64
CA LYS A 145 2.84 -16.73 -29.03
C LYS A 145 3.27 -16.63 -30.49
N LYS A 146 2.37 -16.23 -31.40
CA LYS A 146 2.72 -15.96 -32.80
C LYS A 146 3.70 -14.78 -32.92
N VAL A 147 3.50 -13.74 -32.12
CA VAL A 147 4.37 -12.56 -32.08
C VAL A 147 5.75 -12.91 -31.49
N GLU A 148 5.81 -13.66 -30.38
CA GLU A 148 7.08 -14.17 -29.82
C GLU A 148 7.82 -15.07 -30.82
N SER A 149 7.13 -15.96 -31.52
CA SER A 149 7.73 -16.81 -32.54
C SER A 149 8.30 -16.00 -33.72
N HIS A 150 7.65 -14.89 -34.08
CA HIS A 150 8.12 -13.99 -35.13
C HIS A 150 9.39 -13.23 -34.73
N PHE A 151 9.44 -12.71 -33.50
CA PHE A 151 10.58 -11.92 -33.01
C PHE A 151 11.70 -12.75 -32.34
N GLY A 152 11.48 -14.05 -32.11
CA GLY A 152 12.47 -14.96 -31.53
C GLY A 152 12.84 -14.67 -30.07
N SER A 153 12.07 -13.83 -29.37
CA SER A 153 12.31 -13.41 -27.98
C SER A 153 10.98 -13.14 -27.27
N PRO A 154 10.92 -13.22 -25.92
CA PRO A 154 9.71 -12.92 -25.17
C PRO A 154 9.19 -11.51 -25.44
N GLN A 155 7.88 -11.38 -25.64
CA GLN A 155 7.22 -10.14 -26.05
C GLN A 155 6.18 -9.70 -25.03
N ASP A 156 6.12 -8.40 -24.84
CA ASP A 156 5.00 -7.67 -24.24
C ASP A 156 4.21 -7.04 -25.39
N ILE A 157 2.94 -7.40 -25.51
CA ILE A 157 2.08 -6.95 -26.59
C ILE A 157 0.87 -6.18 -26.05
N GLU A 158 0.50 -5.10 -26.74
CA GLU A 158 -0.81 -4.46 -26.58
C GLU A 158 -1.77 -5.01 -27.62
N TRP A 159 -2.99 -5.32 -27.20
CA TRP A 159 -4.01 -5.90 -28.05
C TRP A 159 -5.38 -5.28 -27.79
N ALA A 160 -6.28 -5.40 -28.78
CA ALA A 160 -7.68 -5.03 -28.66
C ALA A 160 -8.57 -6.05 -29.36
N ILE A 161 -9.77 -6.26 -28.83
CA ILE A 161 -10.84 -7.05 -29.44
C ILE A 161 -11.95 -6.10 -29.86
N ALA A 162 -12.39 -6.22 -31.12
CA ALA A 162 -13.60 -5.57 -31.62
C ALA A 162 -14.44 -6.62 -32.36
N GLY A 163 -15.61 -6.95 -31.80
CA GLY A 163 -16.40 -8.11 -32.21
C GLY A 163 -15.65 -9.42 -31.94
N GLU A 164 -15.43 -10.20 -33.00
CA GLU A 164 -14.71 -11.49 -32.97
C GLU A 164 -13.24 -11.36 -33.42
N GLU A 165 -12.78 -10.14 -33.76
CA GLU A 165 -11.43 -9.93 -34.27
C GLU A 165 -10.47 -9.43 -33.19
N VAL A 166 -9.31 -10.08 -33.07
CA VAL A 166 -8.19 -9.62 -32.23
C VAL A 166 -7.19 -8.81 -33.06
N PHE A 167 -6.91 -7.60 -32.63
CA PHE A 167 -5.96 -6.67 -33.22
C PHE A 167 -4.69 -6.58 -32.37
N LEU A 168 -3.52 -6.71 -33.00
CA LEU A 168 -2.25 -6.33 -32.41
C LEU A 168 -2.06 -4.81 -32.55
N LEU A 169 -1.88 -4.11 -31.44
CA LEU A 169 -1.68 -2.66 -31.44
C LEU A 169 -0.21 -2.28 -31.31
N GLN A 170 0.54 -3.04 -30.50
CA GLN A 170 1.96 -2.84 -30.27
C GLN A 170 2.61 -4.16 -29.83
N ALA A 171 3.89 -4.32 -30.14
CA ALA A 171 4.73 -5.42 -29.64
C ALA A 171 6.11 -4.88 -29.28
N ARG A 172 6.64 -5.29 -28.13
CA ARG A 172 7.98 -4.93 -27.67
C ARG A 172 8.67 -6.09 -26.96
N PRO A 173 10.00 -6.20 -27.02
CA PRO A 173 10.74 -7.24 -26.31
C PRO A 173 10.68 -7.04 -24.79
N ILE A 174 10.51 -8.12 -24.03
CA ILE A 174 10.61 -8.08 -22.57
C ILE A 174 12.08 -8.00 -22.17
N THR A 175 12.54 -6.83 -21.75
CA THR A 175 13.94 -6.56 -21.33
C THR A 175 14.18 -6.77 -19.82
N THR A 176 13.13 -7.11 -19.07
CA THR A 176 13.17 -7.27 -17.61
C THR A 176 13.34 -8.72 -17.14
N MET A 177 13.34 -9.70 -18.04
CA MET A 177 13.46 -11.12 -17.71
C MET A 177 14.63 -11.43 -16.78
N VAL A 178 14.35 -12.10 -15.66
CA VAL A 178 15.35 -12.84 -14.88
C VAL A 178 15.59 -14.14 -15.63
N THR A 179 16.62 -14.19 -16.47
CA THR A 179 17.05 -15.48 -17.04
C THR A 179 17.81 -16.26 -15.97
N THR A 180 17.49 -17.55 -15.83
CA THR A 180 18.24 -18.50 -15.00
C THR A 180 19.68 -18.68 -15.49
N GLU A 181 19.98 -18.21 -16.69
CA GLU A 181 21.30 -18.19 -17.30
C GLU A 181 21.73 -16.74 -17.51
N GLY A 182 22.68 -16.29 -16.68
CA GLY A 182 23.11 -14.90 -16.55
C GLY A 182 23.86 -14.36 -17.76
N LYS A 183 23.15 -13.99 -18.82
CA LYS A 183 23.67 -13.09 -19.87
C LYS A 183 22.60 -12.10 -20.34
N ASN A 184 22.65 -10.89 -19.81
CA ASN A 184 22.48 -9.65 -20.59
C ASN A 184 23.14 -8.46 -19.86
N MET A 185 23.90 -7.68 -20.63
CA MET A 185 24.67 -6.50 -20.24
C MET A 185 23.78 -5.26 -20.16
N GLY A 186 23.75 -4.59 -19.00
CA GLY A 186 23.09 -3.30 -18.78
C GLY A 186 22.74 -3.07 -17.31
N ALA A 187 23.65 -2.44 -16.56
CA ALA A 187 23.80 -2.50 -15.10
C ALA A 187 23.94 -3.94 -14.59
N GLN A 188 25.01 -4.25 -13.86
CA GLN A 188 25.12 -5.55 -13.20
C GLN A 188 23.97 -5.65 -12.19
N ARG A 189 22.83 -6.23 -12.60
CA ARG A 189 21.75 -6.57 -11.69
C ARG A 189 22.36 -7.62 -10.79
N ILE A 190 22.65 -7.25 -9.55
CA ILE A 190 23.12 -8.19 -8.53
C ILE A 190 21.98 -9.19 -8.36
N PRO A 191 22.11 -10.45 -8.81
CA PRO A 191 21.03 -11.42 -8.65
C PRO A 191 20.80 -11.58 -7.15
N ILE A 192 19.59 -11.27 -6.67
CA ILE A 192 19.22 -11.55 -5.28
C ILE A 192 19.02 -13.06 -5.18
N PRO A 193 19.88 -13.79 -4.45
CA PRO A 193 19.79 -15.23 -4.38
C PRO A 193 18.45 -15.64 -3.76
N ILE A 194 17.72 -16.51 -4.45
CA ILE A 194 16.47 -17.10 -3.94
C ILE A 194 16.85 -18.34 -3.14
N VAL A 195 17.12 -18.14 -1.86
CA VAL A 195 17.30 -19.23 -0.90
C VAL A 195 16.02 -19.34 -0.09
N VAL A 196 15.23 -20.38 -0.35
CA VAL A 196 14.01 -20.66 0.42
C VAL A 196 14.40 -21.48 1.64
N PRO A 197 14.27 -20.96 2.87
CA PRO A 197 14.53 -21.72 4.09
C PRO A 197 13.50 -22.85 4.24
N GLU A 198 13.85 -23.91 4.98
CA GLU A 198 12.90 -24.97 5.32
C GLU A 198 11.65 -24.40 5.99
N GLY A 199 10.47 -24.75 5.47
CA GLY A 199 9.17 -24.35 6.01
C GLY A 199 8.14 -23.97 4.95
N HIS A 200 6.90 -23.80 5.40
CA HIS A 200 5.79 -23.27 4.62
C HIS A 200 5.72 -21.75 4.76
N TRP A 201 6.23 -21.05 3.75
CA TRP A 201 6.29 -19.59 3.69
C TRP A 201 5.13 -19.04 2.87
N ILE A 202 4.48 -17.99 3.38
CA ILE A 202 3.39 -17.28 2.69
C ILE A 202 3.87 -15.87 2.37
N ARG A 203 3.65 -15.41 1.14
CA ARG A 203 4.02 -14.05 0.73
C ARG A 203 3.18 -13.04 1.48
N GLN A 204 3.83 -12.08 2.11
CA GLN A 204 3.20 -10.98 2.83
C GLN A 204 3.00 -9.82 1.85
N LYS A 205 1.83 -9.76 1.21
CA LYS A 205 1.54 -8.77 0.16
C LYS A 205 0.72 -7.59 0.69
N GLU A 206 0.06 -7.77 1.82
CA GLU A 206 -0.86 -6.80 2.41
C GLU A 206 -0.11 -5.59 2.98
N HIS A 207 1.02 -5.81 3.65
CA HIS A 207 1.85 -4.74 4.20
C HIS A 207 3.10 -4.48 3.33
N PHE A 208 3.61 -5.51 2.64
CA PHE A 208 4.75 -5.39 1.73
C PHE A 208 4.38 -5.75 0.28
N PRO A 209 3.58 -4.91 -0.41
CA PRO A 209 3.13 -5.15 -1.79
C PRO A 209 4.25 -5.02 -2.82
N LYS A 210 5.41 -4.46 -2.44
CA LYS A 210 6.61 -4.25 -3.25
C LYS A 210 7.81 -4.99 -2.64
N PRO A 211 8.89 -5.24 -3.41
CA PRO A 211 10.14 -5.75 -2.83
C PRO A 211 10.66 -4.81 -1.74
N MET A 212 11.14 -5.39 -0.65
CA MET A 212 11.68 -4.63 0.48
C MET A 212 13.11 -4.19 0.19
N SER A 213 13.44 -2.94 0.54
CA SER A 213 14.78 -2.41 0.34
C SER A 213 15.81 -3.08 1.26
N PRO A 214 17.09 -3.24 0.83
CA PRO A 214 18.14 -3.76 1.71
C PRO A 214 18.31 -2.96 3.01
N MET A 215 18.11 -1.64 2.93
CA MET A 215 18.17 -0.75 4.11
C MET A 215 17.09 -1.14 5.13
N HIS A 216 15.84 -1.24 4.70
CA HIS A 216 14.75 -1.59 5.60
C HIS A 216 14.89 -3.02 6.16
N ALA A 217 15.29 -3.96 5.32
CA ALA A 217 15.51 -5.36 5.69
C ALA A 217 16.62 -5.55 6.75
N SER A 218 17.58 -4.63 6.82
CA SER A 218 18.73 -4.73 7.74
C SER A 218 18.35 -4.73 9.21
N TYR A 219 17.18 -4.17 9.57
CA TYR A 219 16.72 -4.07 10.95
C TYR A 219 15.29 -4.61 11.16
N ALA A 220 14.36 -4.35 10.24
CA ALA A 220 12.93 -4.47 10.53
C ALA A 220 12.44 -5.92 10.74
N LEU A 221 12.88 -6.89 9.91
CA LEU A 221 12.32 -8.25 9.94
C LEU A 221 12.56 -8.97 11.27
N THR A 222 13.79 -8.86 11.79
CA THR A 222 14.16 -9.44 13.09
C THR A 222 13.41 -8.73 14.21
N MET A 223 13.32 -7.39 14.15
CA MET A 223 12.60 -6.60 15.14
C MET A 223 11.11 -6.95 15.21
N MET A 224 10.44 -7.17 14.07
CA MET A 224 9.06 -7.64 14.02
C MET A 224 8.92 -9.04 14.62
N THR A 225 9.80 -9.97 14.23
CA THR A 225 9.80 -11.36 14.74
C THR A 225 9.97 -11.40 16.26
N ASP A 226 10.85 -10.58 16.81
CA ASP A 226 11.11 -10.52 18.25
C ASP A 226 9.96 -9.84 19.01
N SER A 227 9.40 -8.77 18.46
CA SER A 227 8.26 -8.05 19.05
C SER A 227 7.01 -8.93 19.13
N ILE A 228 6.73 -9.72 18.08
CA ILE A 228 5.61 -10.67 18.07
C ILE A 228 5.83 -11.78 19.10
N ARG A 229 7.07 -12.26 19.28
CA ARG A 229 7.39 -13.26 20.31
C ARG A 229 7.06 -12.75 21.71
N LEU A 230 7.31 -11.45 21.99
CA LEU A 230 6.94 -10.84 23.27
C LEU A 230 5.42 -10.88 23.50
N LEU A 231 4.62 -10.47 22.50
CA LEU A 231 3.16 -10.59 22.54
C LEU A 231 2.73 -12.05 22.82
N MET A 232 3.27 -13.02 22.08
CA MET A 232 2.90 -14.44 22.25
C MET A 232 3.16 -14.93 23.68
N ASN A 233 4.26 -14.49 24.29
CA ASN A 233 4.62 -14.82 25.66
C ASN A 233 3.75 -14.11 26.71
N ASP A 234 3.40 -12.83 26.46
CA ASP A 234 2.53 -12.06 27.35
C ASP A 234 1.12 -12.65 27.41
N VAL A 235 0.58 -13.03 26.25
CA VAL A 235 -0.78 -13.61 26.13
C VAL A 235 -0.79 -15.10 26.45
N GLY A 236 0.28 -15.84 26.16
CA GLY A 236 0.33 -17.30 26.31
C GLY A 236 -0.26 -18.06 25.14
N LEU A 237 -0.27 -17.48 23.93
CA LEU A 237 -0.77 -18.16 22.74
C LEU A 237 0.07 -19.41 22.39
N PRO A 238 -0.53 -20.46 21.82
CA PRO A 238 0.17 -21.69 21.44
C PRO A 238 0.96 -21.53 20.13
N ILE A 239 1.58 -20.38 19.94
CA ILE A 239 2.44 -20.00 18.81
C ILE A 239 3.69 -19.37 19.43
N GLU A 240 4.88 -19.69 18.91
CA GLU A 240 6.13 -19.12 19.41
C GLU A 240 6.33 -17.69 18.89
N THR A 241 6.22 -17.49 17.57
CA THR A 241 6.25 -16.19 16.90
C THR A 241 5.78 -16.32 15.44
N ILE A 242 5.77 -15.22 14.70
CA ILE A 242 5.75 -15.20 13.23
C ILE A 242 7.15 -14.81 12.76
N ASP A 243 7.77 -15.68 11.98
CA ASP A 243 9.10 -15.48 11.41
C ASP A 243 8.97 -14.80 10.04
N PHE A 244 9.73 -13.74 9.82
CA PHE A 244 9.75 -13.01 8.55
C PHE A 244 11.08 -13.18 7.83
N ARG A 245 11.04 -13.42 6.52
CA ARG A 245 12.23 -13.58 5.68
C ARG A 245 12.08 -12.89 4.33
N LEU A 246 13.22 -12.44 3.81
CA LEU A 246 13.32 -12.10 2.40
C LEU A 246 13.60 -13.34 1.56
N ILE A 247 12.75 -13.57 0.56
CA ILE A 247 12.95 -14.60 -0.45
C ILE A 247 12.85 -13.91 -1.81
N GLY A 248 14.00 -13.75 -2.49
CA GLY A 248 14.06 -13.02 -3.77
C GLY A 248 13.67 -11.54 -3.67
N GLY A 249 13.96 -10.89 -2.53
CA GLY A 249 13.63 -9.48 -2.28
C GLY A 249 12.20 -9.23 -1.79
N TRP A 250 11.36 -10.26 -1.72
CA TRP A 250 9.99 -10.16 -1.22
C TRP A 250 9.89 -10.65 0.22
N VAL A 251 9.00 -10.03 0.99
CA VAL A 251 8.74 -10.44 2.38
C VAL A 251 7.80 -11.65 2.39
N TYR A 252 8.24 -12.69 3.09
CA TYR A 252 7.45 -13.86 3.42
C TYR A 252 7.35 -14.00 4.92
N GLU A 253 6.24 -14.56 5.37
CA GLU A 253 5.98 -14.88 6.76
C GLU A 253 5.67 -16.35 6.95
N ARG A 254 5.93 -16.83 8.17
CA ARG A 254 5.56 -18.17 8.60
C ARG A 254 5.24 -18.18 10.09
N ILE A 255 4.18 -18.88 10.47
CA ILE A 255 3.85 -19.15 11.87
C ILE A 255 4.83 -20.18 12.44
N VAL A 256 5.52 -19.85 13.53
CA VAL A 256 6.42 -20.77 14.23
C VAL A 256 5.65 -21.48 15.35
N PRO A 257 5.42 -22.80 15.26
CA PRO A 257 4.74 -23.52 16.32
C PRO A 257 5.64 -23.69 17.56
N PRO A 258 5.06 -24.01 18.73
CA PRO A 258 5.83 -24.32 19.93
C PRO A 258 6.87 -25.43 19.67
N GLY A 259 8.14 -25.14 19.97
CA GLY A 259 9.26 -26.05 19.69
C GLY A 259 9.91 -25.87 18.30
N GLY A 260 9.48 -24.88 17.51
CA GLY A 260 10.22 -24.36 16.35
C GLY A 260 10.25 -25.24 15.10
N LYS A 261 9.59 -26.40 15.11
CA LYS A 261 9.55 -27.31 13.95
C LYS A 261 8.26 -27.15 13.18
N ASP A 262 8.40 -26.66 11.95
CA ASP A 262 7.30 -26.54 11.01
C ASP A 262 6.85 -27.93 10.54
N ARG A 263 5.72 -28.38 11.09
CA ARG A 263 5.08 -29.66 10.77
C ARG A 263 3.61 -29.37 10.55
N HIS A 264 2.95 -30.16 9.70
CA HIS A 264 1.50 -30.09 9.56
C HIS A 264 0.84 -30.11 10.94
N PRO A 265 -0.07 -29.16 11.24
CA PRO A 265 -0.73 -29.12 12.53
C PRO A 265 -1.46 -30.45 12.73
N PRO A 266 -1.27 -31.11 13.90
CA PRO A 266 -1.93 -32.37 14.16
C PRO A 266 -3.45 -32.17 14.13
N PRO A 267 -4.24 -33.19 13.75
CA PRO A 267 -5.70 -33.10 13.75
C PRO A 267 -6.22 -32.50 15.07
N ALA A 268 -7.30 -31.71 15.02
CA ALA A 268 -7.80 -30.97 16.19
C ALA A 268 -8.02 -31.86 17.44
N TRP A 269 -8.43 -33.12 17.25
CA TRP A 269 -8.58 -34.10 18.33
C TRP A 269 -7.24 -34.45 18.99
N LEU A 270 -6.17 -34.59 18.20
CA LEU A 270 -4.83 -34.89 18.66
C LEU A 270 -4.22 -33.66 19.31
N LEU A 271 -4.44 -32.46 18.75
CA LEU A 271 -4.01 -31.19 19.35
C LEU A 271 -4.57 -31.05 20.79
N ARG A 272 -5.84 -31.41 21.02
CA ARG A 272 -6.43 -31.42 22.37
C ARG A 272 -5.65 -32.33 23.32
N ILE A 273 -5.24 -33.51 22.88
CA ILE A 273 -4.45 -34.44 23.69
C ILE A 273 -3.04 -33.86 23.93
N LEU A 274 -2.38 -33.37 22.89
CA LEU A 274 -1.01 -32.85 22.97
C LEU A 274 -0.89 -31.64 23.90
N VAL A 275 -1.87 -30.74 23.87
CA VAL A 275 -1.94 -29.60 24.81
C VAL A 275 -1.99 -30.08 26.27
N HIS A 276 -2.63 -31.22 26.52
CA HIS A 276 -2.68 -31.85 27.83
C HIS A 276 -1.52 -32.80 28.08
N LEU A 277 -0.60 -33.10 27.17
CA LEU A 277 0.54 -33.99 27.43
C LEU A 277 1.85 -33.21 27.58
N PHE A 278 2.03 -32.12 26.84
CA PHE A 278 3.27 -31.35 26.85
C PHE A 278 3.25 -30.25 27.93
N PRO A 279 4.24 -30.23 28.85
CA PRO A 279 4.33 -29.22 29.90
C PRO A 279 4.36 -27.77 29.40
N SER A 280 5.05 -27.52 28.28
CA SER A 280 5.12 -26.19 27.65
C SER A 280 3.75 -25.70 27.17
N SER A 281 2.97 -26.57 26.53
CA SER A 281 1.61 -26.27 26.08
C SER A 281 0.64 -26.04 27.24
N ARG A 282 0.74 -26.84 28.31
CA ARG A 282 -0.05 -26.64 29.54
C ARG A 282 0.26 -25.31 30.21
N SER A 283 1.54 -24.94 30.27
CA SER A 283 2.00 -23.66 30.84
C SER A 283 1.45 -22.46 30.05
N ARG A 284 1.57 -22.51 28.72
CA ARG A 284 1.01 -21.48 27.81
C ARG A 284 -0.52 -21.38 27.96
N LEU A 285 -1.24 -22.50 27.99
CA LEU A 285 -2.69 -22.50 28.20
C LEU A 285 -3.08 -21.89 29.56
N ARG A 286 -2.35 -22.23 30.63
CA ARG A 286 -2.57 -21.64 31.96
C ARG A 286 -2.36 -20.13 31.92
N LYS A 287 -1.28 -19.67 31.30
CA LYS A 287 -0.98 -18.25 31.11
C LYS A 287 -2.10 -17.55 30.34
N MET A 288 -2.61 -18.15 29.28
CA MET A 288 -3.75 -17.61 28.51
C MET A 288 -5.01 -17.46 29.36
N VAL A 289 -5.34 -18.45 30.18
CA VAL A 289 -6.48 -18.37 31.12
C VAL A 289 -6.26 -17.27 32.17
N GLU A 290 -5.05 -17.17 32.73
CA GLU A 290 -4.68 -16.11 33.67
C GLU A 290 -4.79 -14.72 33.03
N THR A 291 -4.29 -14.56 31.79
CA THR A 291 -4.35 -13.32 31.01
C THR A 291 -5.78 -12.85 30.80
N VAL A 292 -6.69 -13.75 30.43
CA VAL A 292 -8.11 -13.43 30.26
C VAL A 292 -8.75 -13.06 31.60
N ARG A 293 -8.45 -13.80 32.68
CA ARG A 293 -8.99 -13.53 34.02
C ARG A 293 -8.48 -12.22 34.62
N ALA A 294 -7.22 -11.88 34.37
CA ALA A 294 -6.58 -10.67 34.84
C ALA A 294 -6.93 -9.41 34.01
N ASP A 295 -7.73 -9.59 32.95
CA ASP A 295 -8.14 -8.55 32.00
C ASP A 295 -6.94 -7.76 31.45
N LEU A 296 -5.94 -8.49 30.94
CA LEU A 296 -4.69 -7.91 30.44
C LEU A 296 -4.92 -6.82 29.38
N THR A 297 -5.94 -7.01 28.54
CA THR A 297 -6.37 -6.01 27.56
C THR A 297 -6.63 -4.65 28.21
N SER A 298 -7.42 -4.60 29.29
CA SER A 298 -7.70 -3.33 29.99
C SER A 298 -6.43 -2.70 30.57
N ARG A 299 -5.52 -3.51 31.13
CA ARG A 299 -4.24 -3.00 31.65
C ARG A 299 -3.37 -2.37 30.56
N TYR A 300 -3.36 -2.94 29.35
CA TYR A 300 -2.59 -2.39 28.24
C TYR A 300 -3.23 -1.13 27.67
N LEU A 301 -4.57 -1.03 27.72
CA LEU A 301 -5.29 0.21 27.37
C LEU A 301 -4.97 1.34 28.36
N GLU A 302 -4.92 1.04 29.66
CA GLU A 302 -4.48 2.00 30.69
C GLU A 302 -3.01 2.39 30.45
N ARG A 303 -2.14 1.39 30.26
CA ARG A 303 -0.71 1.61 30.02
C ARG A 303 -0.40 2.41 28.76
N TRP A 304 -1.19 2.26 27.70
CA TRP A 304 -1.07 3.10 26.51
C TRP A 304 -1.19 4.59 26.87
N ASN A 305 -2.24 4.94 27.60
CA ASN A 305 -2.54 6.33 27.95
C ASN A 305 -1.59 6.89 29.01
N ASP A 306 -1.25 6.09 30.02
CA ASP A 306 -0.53 6.55 31.21
C ASP A 306 1.00 6.51 31.02
N GLU A 307 1.52 5.58 30.21
CA GLU A 307 2.97 5.35 30.07
C GLU A 307 3.44 5.49 28.63
N TRP A 308 2.93 4.66 27.71
CA TRP A 308 3.55 4.45 26.41
C TRP A 308 3.40 5.63 25.45
N LYS A 309 2.19 6.19 25.32
CA LYS A 309 1.97 7.36 24.46
C LYS A 309 2.77 8.58 24.96
N PRO A 310 2.72 8.98 26.24
CA PRO A 310 3.55 10.07 26.75
C PRO A 310 5.06 9.86 26.52
N GLU A 311 5.55 8.63 26.74
CA GLU A 311 6.94 8.22 26.47
C GLU A 311 7.29 8.43 24.99
N LEU A 312 6.50 7.86 24.08
CA LEU A 312 6.72 7.92 22.63
C LEU A 312 6.65 9.34 22.09
N VAL A 313 5.66 10.14 22.51
CA VAL A 313 5.49 11.54 22.09
C VAL A 313 6.68 12.37 22.52
N LYS A 314 7.09 12.24 23.79
CA LYS A 314 8.26 12.96 24.31
C LYS A 314 9.52 12.59 23.54
N LYS A 315 9.77 11.30 23.36
CA LYS A 315 10.98 10.83 22.68
C LYS A 315 11.03 11.21 21.21
N SER A 316 9.89 11.09 20.51
CA SER A 316 9.77 11.52 19.11
C SER A 316 10.12 13.00 18.94
N LYS A 317 9.60 13.85 19.85
CA LYS A 317 9.90 15.29 19.83
C LYS A 317 11.38 15.57 20.07
N GLU A 318 12.00 14.93 21.06
CA GLU A 318 13.45 15.07 21.34
C GLU A 318 14.30 14.71 20.10
N LEU A 319 13.91 13.68 19.35
CA LEU A 319 14.63 13.25 18.15
C LEU A 319 14.43 14.22 16.96
N VAL A 320 13.21 14.74 16.78
CA VAL A 320 12.89 15.66 15.68
C VAL A 320 13.50 17.04 15.88
N ASP A 321 13.47 17.58 17.11
CA ASP A 321 13.91 18.95 17.41
C ASP A 321 15.43 19.15 17.27
N LEU A 322 16.21 18.06 17.16
CA LEU A 322 17.65 18.12 16.96
C LEU A 322 18.01 18.58 15.53
N ASN A 323 18.92 19.55 15.41
CA ASN A 323 19.44 20.00 14.12
C ASN A 323 20.57 19.06 13.63
N LEU A 324 20.22 18.12 12.74
CA LEU A 324 21.14 17.09 12.25
C LEU A 324 22.40 17.68 11.58
N ALA A 325 22.23 18.74 10.79
CA ALA A 325 23.34 19.40 10.08
C ALA A 325 24.38 20.07 11.02
N SER A 326 24.10 20.15 12.32
CA SER A 326 25.04 20.70 13.32
C SER A 326 25.82 19.64 14.10
N LEU A 327 25.53 18.36 13.87
CA LEU A 327 26.16 17.25 14.59
C LEU A 327 27.50 16.87 13.96
N THR A 328 28.43 16.41 14.80
CA THR A 328 29.61 15.67 14.33
C THR A 328 29.24 14.23 13.97
N ASP A 329 30.10 13.53 13.23
CA ASP A 329 29.88 12.12 12.85
C ASP A 329 29.60 11.22 14.08
N ASP A 330 30.38 11.35 15.16
CA ASP A 330 30.15 10.59 16.41
C ASP A 330 28.78 10.89 17.06
N GLN A 331 28.34 12.16 16.98
CA GLN A 331 27.05 12.59 17.49
C GLN A 331 25.91 12.08 16.60
N LEU A 332 26.12 12.06 15.28
CA LEU A 332 25.18 11.51 14.30
C LEU A 332 25.04 10.00 14.47
N GLU A 333 26.13 9.24 14.66
CA GLU A 333 26.09 7.79 14.94
C GLU A 333 25.30 7.48 16.23
N THR A 334 25.54 8.26 17.28
CA THR A 334 24.78 8.17 18.53
C THR A 334 23.29 8.44 18.30
N HIS A 335 22.97 9.42 17.44
CA HIS A 335 21.61 9.78 17.11
C HIS A 335 20.89 8.74 16.23
N VAL A 336 21.59 8.13 15.26
CA VAL A 336 21.12 6.98 14.48
C VAL A 336 20.74 5.84 15.41
N SER A 337 21.63 5.49 16.34
CA SER A 337 21.41 4.42 17.32
C SER A 337 20.21 4.72 18.22
N ALA A 338 20.09 5.95 18.72
CA ALA A 338 18.96 6.37 19.55
C ALA A 338 17.62 6.33 18.80
N THR A 339 17.63 6.64 17.50
CA THR A 339 16.43 6.63 16.66
C THR A 339 16.02 5.21 16.28
N LEU A 340 16.99 4.34 15.97
CA LEU A 340 16.73 2.92 15.71
C LEU A 340 16.13 2.23 16.96
N GLU A 341 16.63 2.58 18.14
CA GLU A 341 16.08 2.08 19.40
C GLU A 341 14.65 2.60 19.65
N HIS A 342 14.35 3.84 19.26
CA HIS A 342 12.99 4.38 19.29
C HIS A 342 12.05 3.64 18.35
N VAL A 343 12.49 3.31 17.12
CA VAL A 343 11.74 2.43 16.20
C VAL A 343 11.49 1.07 16.84
N ARG A 344 12.51 0.46 17.45
CA ARG A 344 12.38 -0.83 18.13
C ARG A 344 11.37 -0.79 19.27
N ARG A 345 11.41 0.26 20.07
CA ARG A 345 10.44 0.49 21.15
C ARG A 345 9.02 0.67 20.60
N GLY A 346 8.88 1.40 19.49
CA GLY A 346 7.63 1.54 18.74
C GLY A 346 7.06 0.18 18.31
N LYS A 347 7.82 -0.63 17.56
CA LYS A 347 7.39 -1.97 17.11
C LYS A 347 6.99 -2.87 18.28
N GLU A 348 7.75 -2.86 19.36
CA GLU A 348 7.43 -3.65 20.57
C GLU A 348 6.05 -3.30 21.14
N ILE A 349 5.75 -2.00 21.24
CA ILE A 349 4.45 -1.51 21.73
C ILE A 349 3.36 -1.82 20.70
N HIS A 350 3.60 -1.57 19.41
CA HIS A 350 2.67 -1.82 18.32
C HIS A 350 2.13 -3.25 18.33
N PHE A 351 3.02 -4.24 18.25
CA PHE A 351 2.59 -5.64 18.19
C PHE A 351 1.89 -6.09 19.47
N ARG A 352 2.37 -5.66 20.64
CA ARG A 352 1.72 -5.92 21.92
C ARG A 352 0.29 -5.36 21.98
N TYR A 353 0.12 -4.13 21.51
CA TYR A 353 -1.17 -3.47 21.48
C TYR A 353 -2.11 -4.13 20.47
N MET A 354 -1.67 -4.26 19.21
CA MET A 354 -2.44 -4.85 18.11
C MET A 354 -3.05 -6.20 18.46
N GLY A 355 -2.25 -7.09 19.06
CA GLY A 355 -2.72 -8.41 19.47
C GLY A 355 -3.86 -8.35 20.49
N LEU A 356 -3.75 -7.49 21.51
CA LEU A 356 -4.76 -7.35 22.56
C LEU A 356 -5.99 -6.55 22.13
N GLY A 357 -5.81 -5.55 21.28
CA GLY A 357 -6.90 -4.78 20.68
C GLY A 357 -7.78 -5.66 19.81
N LEU A 358 -7.17 -6.55 19.01
CA LEU A 358 -7.90 -7.53 18.20
C LEU A 358 -8.72 -8.49 19.08
N LEU A 359 -8.17 -8.96 20.21
CA LEU A 359 -8.93 -9.79 21.15
C LEU A 359 -10.11 -9.03 21.79
N ALA A 360 -9.98 -7.73 22.03
CA ALA A 360 -11.07 -6.90 22.56
C ALA A 360 -12.25 -6.84 21.57
N VAL A 361 -11.96 -6.57 20.30
CA VAL A 361 -12.97 -6.49 19.23
C VAL A 361 -13.55 -7.88 18.93
N GLY A 362 -12.72 -8.93 18.93
CA GLY A 362 -13.17 -10.31 18.74
C GLY A 362 -14.16 -10.77 19.82
N ASP A 363 -13.91 -10.43 21.09
CA ASP A 363 -14.82 -10.75 22.20
C ASP A 363 -16.17 -10.03 22.07
N LEU A 364 -16.16 -8.77 21.59
CA LEU A 364 -17.39 -8.07 21.24
C LEU A 364 -18.11 -8.76 20.07
N ALA A 365 -17.39 -9.17 19.03
CA ALA A 365 -17.99 -9.83 17.87
C ALA A 365 -18.69 -11.14 18.25
N ILE A 366 -18.02 -12.00 19.02
CA ILE A 366 -18.61 -13.24 19.56
C ILE A 366 -19.83 -12.91 20.43
N THR A 367 -19.71 -11.94 21.32
CA THR A 367 -20.80 -11.55 22.22
C THR A 367 -22.01 -11.02 21.45
N CYS A 368 -21.82 -10.22 20.41
CA CYS A 368 -22.90 -9.73 19.56
C CYS A 368 -23.51 -10.84 18.69
N GLN A 369 -22.71 -11.77 18.19
CA GLN A 369 -23.21 -12.92 17.45
C GLN A 369 -24.10 -13.80 18.33
N GLU A 370 -23.67 -14.10 19.55
CA GLU A 370 -24.42 -14.94 20.50
C GLU A 370 -25.68 -14.26 21.04
N ILE A 371 -25.61 -12.96 21.36
CA ILE A 371 -26.71 -12.24 22.03
C ILE A 371 -27.66 -11.59 21.02
N LEU A 372 -27.12 -10.97 19.97
CA LEU A 372 -27.88 -10.15 19.03
C LEU A 372 -28.09 -10.85 17.67
N GLY A 373 -27.38 -11.93 17.38
CA GLY A 373 -27.41 -12.60 16.07
C GLY A 373 -26.81 -11.75 14.95
N TRP A 374 -25.89 -10.83 15.28
CA TRP A 374 -25.28 -9.92 14.33
C TRP A 374 -24.07 -10.53 13.64
N ASP A 375 -23.82 -10.09 12.40
CA ASP A 375 -22.59 -10.37 11.67
C ASP A 375 -21.46 -9.38 12.03
N ASN A 376 -20.24 -9.66 11.55
CA ASN A 376 -19.08 -8.83 11.86
C ASN A 376 -19.23 -7.39 11.32
N MET A 377 -19.88 -7.19 10.18
CA MET A 377 -20.06 -5.86 9.60
C MET A 377 -20.95 -4.99 10.49
N ARG A 378 -22.05 -5.55 11.00
CA ARG A 378 -22.94 -4.86 11.91
C ARG A 378 -22.30 -4.60 13.27
N VAL A 379 -21.42 -5.49 13.75
CA VAL A 379 -20.64 -5.26 14.97
C VAL A 379 -19.71 -4.06 14.82
N LEU A 380 -19.04 -3.91 13.67
CA LEU A 380 -18.16 -2.77 13.41
C LEU A 380 -18.90 -1.42 13.43
N ASP A 381 -20.22 -1.40 13.17
CA ASP A 381 -21.03 -0.19 13.31
C ASP A 381 -20.98 0.37 14.74
N LEU A 382 -20.91 -0.48 15.76
CA LEU A 382 -20.79 -0.06 17.18
C LEU A 382 -19.48 0.68 17.49
N LEU A 383 -18.49 0.54 16.61
CA LEU A 383 -17.14 1.09 16.72
C LEU A 383 -16.87 2.21 15.69
N ALA A 384 -17.81 2.47 14.79
CA ALA A 384 -17.65 3.43 13.69
C ALA A 384 -17.32 4.84 14.22
N GLY A 385 -16.28 5.46 13.68
CA GLY A 385 -15.91 6.84 14.03
C GLY A 385 -15.37 7.04 15.44
N LEU A 386 -14.76 6.03 16.06
CA LEU A 386 -14.08 6.16 17.35
C LEU A 386 -12.59 6.46 17.25
N SER A 387 -11.99 6.29 16.07
CA SER A 387 -10.59 6.60 15.84
C SER A 387 -10.42 8.04 15.37
N GLU A 388 -9.84 8.88 16.22
CA GLU A 388 -9.65 10.31 15.97
C GLU A 388 -8.44 10.59 15.07
N LYS A 389 -7.37 9.81 15.19
CA LYS A 389 -6.12 10.02 14.44
C LYS A 389 -6.24 9.75 12.94
N ASP A 390 -7.20 8.94 12.51
CA ASP A 390 -7.58 8.82 11.09
C ASP A 390 -8.21 10.11 10.54
N CYS A 391 -8.88 10.89 11.40
CA CYS A 391 -9.67 12.04 11.00
C CYS A 391 -8.88 13.35 11.12
N GLU A 392 -7.97 13.49 12.08
CA GLU A 392 -7.25 14.74 12.36
C GLU A 392 -6.46 15.27 11.15
N PRO A 393 -5.60 14.48 10.45
CA PRO A 393 -4.91 14.97 9.25
C PRO A 393 -5.88 15.41 8.14
N SER A 394 -7.00 14.70 8.00
CA SER A 394 -8.04 15.04 7.01
C SER A 394 -8.77 16.33 7.35
N GLN A 395 -9.06 16.57 8.64
CA GLN A 395 -9.68 17.81 9.12
C GLN A 395 -8.73 19.00 8.93
N ARG A 396 -7.46 18.84 9.31
CA ARG A 396 -6.41 19.85 9.14
C ARG A 396 -6.15 20.18 7.67
N LEU A 397 -6.28 19.19 6.79
CA LEU A 397 -6.23 19.40 5.35
C LEU A 397 -7.46 20.16 4.82
N ALA A 398 -8.65 19.90 5.36
CA ALA A 398 -9.85 20.63 4.97
C ALA A 398 -9.84 22.11 5.40
N GLU A 399 -9.18 22.45 6.50
CA GLU A 399 -8.92 23.84 6.86
C GLU A 399 -8.04 24.56 5.81
N LEU A 400 -7.03 23.87 5.27
CA LEU A 400 -6.22 24.38 4.15
C LEU A 400 -7.06 24.54 2.89
N VAL A 401 -7.95 23.58 2.60
CA VAL A 401 -8.91 23.68 1.49
C VAL A 401 -9.81 24.90 1.64
N GLN A 402 -10.32 25.17 2.85
CA GLN A 402 -11.17 26.34 3.10
C GLN A 402 -10.43 27.66 2.80
N LEU A 403 -9.17 27.78 3.25
CA LEU A 403 -8.32 28.94 2.92
C LEU A 403 -8.12 29.12 1.41
N VAL A 404 -8.02 28.01 0.66
CA VAL A 404 -7.96 28.07 -0.81
C VAL A 404 -9.31 28.50 -1.38
N LEU A 405 -10.43 27.95 -0.92
CA LEU A 405 -11.78 28.33 -1.39
C LEU A 405 -12.11 29.81 -1.14
N ASP A 406 -11.52 30.41 -0.11
CA ASP A 406 -11.71 31.82 0.23
C ASP A 406 -10.78 32.77 -0.58
N ASP A 407 -9.76 32.25 -1.29
CA ASP A 407 -8.78 33.03 -2.05
C ASP A 407 -8.69 32.58 -3.52
N LYS A 408 -9.20 33.42 -4.43
CA LYS A 408 -9.18 33.14 -5.87
C LYS A 408 -7.77 32.97 -6.45
N ASN A 409 -6.77 33.68 -5.93
CA ASN A 409 -5.40 33.56 -6.41
C ASN A 409 -4.82 32.18 -6.05
N LEU A 410 -5.11 31.69 -4.84
CA LEU A 410 -4.74 30.33 -4.44
C LEU A 410 -5.47 29.27 -5.27
N GLN A 411 -6.76 29.45 -5.57
CA GLN A 411 -7.50 28.51 -6.42
C GLN A 411 -6.86 28.38 -7.80
N ASP A 412 -6.60 29.51 -8.46
CA ASP A 412 -5.97 29.55 -9.77
C ASP A 412 -4.57 28.90 -9.74
N ALA A 413 -3.82 29.15 -8.66
CA ALA A 413 -2.49 28.59 -8.47
C ALA A 413 -2.49 27.07 -8.26
N ILE A 414 -3.43 26.55 -7.45
CA ILE A 414 -3.62 25.12 -7.21
C ILE A 414 -4.03 24.39 -8.50
N TRP A 415 -4.87 24.99 -9.35
CA TRP A 415 -5.22 24.41 -10.65
C TRP A 415 -4.06 24.40 -11.66
N ARG A 416 -3.15 25.38 -11.55
CA ARG A 416 -1.93 25.49 -12.38
C ARG A 416 -0.72 24.73 -11.79
N LEU A 417 -0.90 24.07 -10.66
CA LEU A 417 0.13 23.29 -9.97
C LEU A 417 0.73 22.23 -10.88
N ASN A 418 2.07 22.20 -10.96
CA ASN A 418 2.86 21.29 -11.79
C ASN A 418 2.60 21.38 -13.31
N GLN A 419 1.86 22.42 -13.74
CA GLN A 419 1.76 22.84 -15.14
C GLN A 419 2.63 24.09 -15.36
N SER A 420 2.32 25.17 -14.63
CA SER A 420 3.04 26.44 -14.72
C SER A 420 3.46 27.02 -13.37
N MET A 421 3.08 26.40 -12.24
CA MET A 421 3.51 26.81 -10.90
C MET A 421 4.18 25.67 -10.13
N ARG A 422 5.21 26.00 -9.35
CA ARG A 422 5.89 25.11 -8.41
C ARG A 422 5.20 25.10 -7.04
N PRO A 423 5.30 24.01 -6.26
CA PRO A 423 4.76 23.94 -4.90
C PRO A 423 5.12 25.15 -4.03
N ASP A 424 6.41 25.52 -3.99
CA ASP A 424 6.89 26.65 -3.17
C ASP A 424 6.26 27.98 -3.60
N GLU A 425 6.03 28.17 -4.90
CA GLU A 425 5.38 29.38 -5.42
C GLU A 425 3.93 29.44 -4.95
N VAL A 426 3.19 28.33 -5.02
CA VAL A 426 1.80 28.26 -4.56
C VAL A 426 1.71 28.52 -3.06
N ILE A 427 2.55 27.87 -2.26
CA ILE A 427 2.59 28.04 -0.79
C ILE A 427 2.92 29.50 -0.41
N SER A 428 3.66 30.22 -1.26
CA SER A 428 4.07 31.61 -1.01
C SER A 428 3.01 32.67 -1.30
N ILE A 429 1.92 32.33 -2.00
CA ILE A 429 0.94 33.31 -2.47
C ILE A 429 0.20 33.99 -1.32
N ASN A 430 -0.14 33.21 -0.29
CA ASN A 430 -0.96 33.67 0.82
C ASN A 430 -0.26 33.36 2.16
N PRO A 431 0.06 34.37 2.99
CA PRO A 431 0.74 34.16 4.26
C PRO A 431 -0.02 33.27 5.26
N ALA A 432 -1.35 33.38 5.32
CA ALA A 432 -2.17 32.58 6.23
C ALA A 432 -2.22 31.11 5.79
N PHE A 433 -2.29 30.86 4.48
CA PHE A 433 -2.16 29.51 3.93
C PHE A 433 -0.78 28.93 4.23
N ARG A 434 0.30 29.71 4.01
CA ARG A 434 1.66 29.27 4.33
C ARG A 434 1.79 28.89 5.80
N GLU A 435 1.38 29.76 6.71
CA GLU A 435 1.45 29.50 8.15
C GLU A 435 0.72 28.21 8.52
N ARG A 436 -0.49 28.00 7.98
CA ARG A 436 -1.26 26.79 8.25
C ARG A 436 -0.64 25.54 7.62
N PHE A 437 -0.03 25.68 6.45
CA PHE A 437 0.66 24.60 5.75
C PHE A 437 1.93 24.19 6.50
N ASP A 438 2.71 25.17 7.00
CA ASP A 438 3.89 24.92 7.82
C ASP A 438 3.52 24.26 9.15
N LEU A 439 2.40 24.65 9.78
CA LEU A 439 1.88 23.95 10.96
C LEU A 439 1.46 22.51 10.65
N TYR A 440 0.84 22.25 9.49
CA TYR A 440 0.53 20.90 9.05
C TYR A 440 1.80 20.06 8.88
N LEU A 441 2.83 20.60 8.23
CA LEU A 441 4.12 19.92 8.05
C LEU A 441 4.87 19.74 9.38
N LYS A 442 4.72 20.65 10.33
CA LYS A 442 5.28 20.47 11.67
C LYS A 442 4.66 19.29 12.41
N ASP A 443 3.34 19.13 12.28
CA ASP A 443 2.59 18.10 13.00
C ASP A 443 2.65 16.72 12.30
N PHE A 444 2.68 16.69 10.96
CA PHE A 444 2.57 15.46 10.15
C PHE A 444 3.67 15.27 9.10
N GLY A 445 4.57 16.24 8.92
CA GLY A 445 5.57 16.20 7.85
C GLY A 445 6.57 15.05 7.97
N THR A 446 6.88 14.62 9.19
CA THR A 446 7.77 13.47 9.43
C THR A 446 7.04 12.13 9.41
N THR A 447 5.75 12.09 9.06
CA THR A 447 4.98 10.85 9.01
C THR A 447 5.29 10.06 7.73
N ALA A 448 5.68 8.80 7.88
CA ALA A 448 5.81 7.86 6.76
C ALA A 448 4.43 7.45 6.23
N LEU A 449 4.32 7.32 4.90
CA LEU A 449 3.08 6.91 4.22
C LEU A 449 3.05 5.42 3.82
N SER A 450 4.21 4.76 3.91
CA SER A 450 4.35 3.34 3.69
C SER A 450 5.29 2.77 4.75
N TYR A 451 5.33 1.45 4.86
CA TYR A 451 6.26 0.79 5.74
C TYR A 451 7.71 0.87 5.23
N GLU A 452 7.98 1.19 3.97
CA GLU A 452 9.37 1.27 3.46
C GLU A 452 10.07 2.55 3.92
N VAL A 453 11.17 2.40 4.66
CA VAL A 453 11.99 3.53 5.12
C VAL A 453 12.58 4.35 3.96
N ILE A 454 12.68 3.77 2.76
CA ILE A 454 13.16 4.46 1.56
C ILE A 454 12.08 5.31 0.86
N ASP A 455 10.81 5.13 1.21
CA ASP A 455 9.73 5.95 0.67
C ASP A 455 9.67 7.31 1.39
N PRO A 456 9.30 8.39 0.70
CA PRO A 456 9.27 9.72 1.29
C PRO A 456 8.14 9.89 2.32
N THR A 457 8.43 10.66 3.36
CA THR A 457 7.46 11.18 4.33
C THR A 457 6.58 12.27 3.70
N VAL A 458 5.48 12.62 4.38
CA VAL A 458 4.55 13.68 3.96
C VAL A 458 5.26 15.01 3.64
N GLY A 459 6.26 15.38 4.43
CA GLY A 459 7.01 16.62 4.28
C GLY A 459 7.96 16.64 3.10
N GLU A 460 8.38 15.48 2.59
CA GLU A 460 9.23 15.34 1.41
C GLU A 460 8.43 15.41 0.08
N ILE A 461 7.10 15.37 0.15
CA ILE A 461 6.20 15.38 -1.01
C ILE A 461 5.15 16.51 -1.00
N PRO A 462 5.55 17.78 -0.86
CA PRO A 462 4.61 18.91 -0.81
C PRO A 462 3.70 18.99 -2.04
N LEU A 463 4.17 18.52 -3.20
CA LEU A 463 3.34 18.43 -4.41
C LEU A 463 2.14 17.49 -4.24
N VAL A 464 2.30 16.36 -3.54
CA VAL A 464 1.21 15.41 -3.31
C VAL A 464 0.18 16.02 -2.37
N LEU A 465 0.62 16.69 -1.31
CA LEU A 465 -0.27 17.37 -0.37
C LEU A 465 -1.12 18.46 -1.06
N LEU A 466 -0.50 19.28 -1.90
CA LEU A 466 -1.22 20.29 -2.69
C LEU A 466 -2.18 19.68 -3.73
N LYS A 467 -1.85 18.51 -4.30
CA LYS A 467 -2.78 17.77 -5.16
C LYS A 467 -3.97 17.24 -4.36
N LEU A 468 -3.77 16.74 -3.14
CA LEU A 468 -4.87 16.31 -2.28
C LEU A 468 -5.83 17.47 -1.96
N ILE A 469 -5.30 18.69 -1.73
CA ILE A 469 -6.11 19.91 -1.58
C ILE A 469 -6.96 20.14 -2.84
N ARG A 470 -6.35 20.11 -4.03
CA ARG A 470 -7.06 20.26 -5.30
C ARG A 470 -8.16 19.20 -5.48
N ASP A 471 -7.84 17.95 -5.18
CA ASP A 471 -8.77 16.83 -5.38
C ASP A 471 -9.93 16.90 -4.37
N GLN A 472 -9.69 17.33 -3.13
CA GLN A 472 -10.75 17.60 -2.15
C GLN A 472 -11.68 18.75 -2.59
N MET A 473 -11.12 19.82 -3.18
CA MET A 473 -11.92 20.89 -3.77
C MET A 473 -12.82 20.37 -4.90
N ALA A 474 -12.28 19.53 -5.79
CA ALA A 474 -13.03 18.97 -6.92
C ALA A 474 -14.15 18.03 -6.47
N LEU A 475 -13.95 17.32 -5.36
CA LEU A 475 -14.91 16.35 -4.81
C LEU A 475 -15.92 16.98 -3.82
N ASN A 476 -15.80 18.27 -3.48
CA ASN A 476 -16.55 18.91 -2.39
C ASN A 476 -16.51 18.06 -1.10
N TYR A 477 -15.32 17.59 -0.74
CA TYR A 477 -15.14 16.70 0.41
C TYR A 477 -15.32 17.45 1.72
N ASP A 478 -16.29 17.01 2.55
CA ASP A 478 -16.52 17.53 3.89
C ASP A 478 -16.17 16.45 4.96
N PRO A 479 -15.03 16.59 5.67
CA PRO A 479 -14.65 15.64 6.71
C PRO A 479 -15.59 15.67 7.93
N THR A 480 -16.23 16.81 8.22
CA THR A 480 -17.17 16.94 9.33
C THR A 480 -18.46 16.18 9.02
N ALA A 481 -19.00 16.31 7.81
CA ALA A 481 -20.14 15.51 7.38
C ALA A 481 -19.83 14.00 7.43
N LYS A 482 -18.63 13.57 7.00
CA LYS A 482 -18.21 12.17 7.09
C LYS A 482 -18.13 11.68 8.54
N ALA A 483 -17.55 12.48 9.44
CA ALA A 483 -17.48 12.16 10.86
C ALA A 483 -18.88 12.04 11.49
N ASN A 484 -19.79 12.97 11.17
CA ASN A 484 -21.18 12.93 11.62
C ASN A 484 -21.91 11.67 11.12
N ALA A 485 -21.72 11.28 9.86
CA ALA A 485 -22.32 10.07 9.31
C ALA A 485 -21.84 8.78 10.02
N LEU A 486 -20.55 8.71 10.38
CA LEU A 486 -20.00 7.59 11.17
C LEU A 486 -20.57 7.57 12.58
N GLN A 487 -20.72 8.74 13.20
CA GLN A 487 -21.34 8.89 14.52
C GLN A 487 -22.81 8.45 14.52
N GLU A 488 -23.59 8.84 13.50
CA GLU A 488 -24.98 8.44 13.33
C GLU A 488 -25.12 6.93 13.14
N ARG A 489 -24.26 6.33 12.30
CA ARG A 489 -24.20 4.87 12.10
C ARG A 489 -23.96 4.15 13.43
N ARG A 490 -23.05 4.64 14.26
CA ARG A 490 -22.78 4.11 15.59
C ARG A 490 -23.97 4.24 16.54
N ASN A 491 -24.57 5.43 16.60
CA ASN A 491 -25.73 5.70 17.45
C ASN A 491 -26.93 4.81 17.06
N SER A 492 -27.15 4.60 15.77
CA SER A 492 -28.21 3.72 15.27
C SER A 492 -27.98 2.27 15.67
N ALA A 493 -26.75 1.76 15.53
CA ALA A 493 -26.42 0.40 15.95
C ALA A 493 -26.59 0.25 17.47
N GLU A 494 -26.12 1.20 18.27
CA GLU A 494 -26.27 1.15 19.72
C GLU A 494 -27.74 1.16 20.15
N LYS A 495 -28.58 2.00 19.53
CA LYS A 495 -30.02 2.02 19.80
C LYS A 495 -30.67 0.66 19.52
N GLU A 496 -30.35 0.03 18.39
CA GLU A 496 -30.87 -1.29 18.04
C GLU A 496 -30.41 -2.36 19.03
N ALA A 497 -29.11 -2.37 19.39
CA ALA A 497 -28.58 -3.29 20.37
C ALA A 497 -29.30 -3.15 21.72
N MET A 498 -29.48 -1.92 22.20
CA MET A 498 -30.18 -1.64 23.45
C MET A 498 -31.65 -2.09 23.42
N GLU A 499 -32.34 -1.95 22.29
CA GLU A 499 -33.71 -2.45 22.11
C GLU A 499 -33.76 -3.98 22.25
N ARG A 500 -32.88 -4.70 21.54
CA ARG A 500 -32.81 -6.18 21.60
C ARG A 500 -32.43 -6.67 22.99
N LEU A 501 -31.62 -5.91 23.73
CA LEU A 501 -31.20 -6.27 25.09
C LEU A 501 -32.32 -6.10 26.13
N ARG A 502 -33.38 -5.31 25.88
CA ARG A 502 -34.38 -4.95 26.92
C ARG A 502 -34.97 -6.16 27.64
N SER A 503 -35.37 -7.18 26.89
CA SER A 503 -36.02 -8.39 27.42
C SER A 503 -35.06 -9.45 27.94
N LEU A 504 -33.74 -9.23 27.85
CA LEU A 504 -32.73 -10.22 28.23
C LEU A 504 -32.35 -10.13 29.72
N PRO A 505 -31.80 -11.22 30.31
CA PRO A 505 -31.32 -11.24 31.69
C PRO A 505 -30.24 -10.20 31.99
N GLN A 506 -30.14 -9.78 33.25
CA GLN A 506 -29.20 -8.73 33.67
C GLN A 506 -27.73 -9.12 33.46
N ASP A 507 -27.39 -10.40 33.63
CA ASP A 507 -26.02 -10.88 33.41
C ASP A 507 -25.61 -10.78 31.93
N THR A 508 -26.54 -11.06 31.01
CA THR A 508 -26.35 -10.93 29.56
C THR A 508 -26.12 -9.47 29.16
N LYS A 509 -26.93 -8.56 29.71
CA LYS A 509 -26.76 -7.09 29.54
C LYS A 509 -25.39 -6.65 30.05
N THR A 510 -25.00 -7.11 31.23
CA THR A 510 -23.71 -6.78 31.85
C THR A 510 -22.53 -7.27 31.00
N ARG A 511 -22.60 -8.49 30.45
CA ARG A 511 -21.60 -9.03 29.53
C ARG A 511 -21.46 -8.18 28.27
N PHE A 512 -22.58 -7.83 27.63
CA PHE A 512 -22.56 -6.96 26.45
C PHE A 512 -21.94 -5.59 26.74
N THR A 513 -22.40 -4.91 27.80
CA THR A 513 -21.87 -3.59 28.17
C THR A 513 -20.37 -3.63 28.48
N LYS A 514 -19.90 -4.68 29.18
CA LYS A 514 -18.48 -4.86 29.50
C LYS A 514 -17.64 -5.03 28.23
N THR A 515 -18.04 -5.91 27.33
CA THR A 515 -17.30 -6.20 26.08
C THR A 515 -17.33 -5.01 25.13
N LEU A 516 -18.48 -4.32 25.00
CA LEU A 516 -18.60 -3.10 24.20
C LEU A 516 -17.68 -1.99 24.72
N ARG A 517 -17.67 -1.73 26.03
CA ARG A 517 -16.79 -0.72 26.63
C ARG A 517 -15.32 -1.00 26.32
N ARG A 518 -14.89 -2.26 26.48
CA ARG A 518 -13.49 -2.66 26.23
C ARG A 518 -13.13 -2.53 24.74
N ALA A 519 -14.00 -3.00 23.86
CA ALA A 519 -13.79 -2.90 22.42
C ALA A 519 -13.75 -1.45 21.94
N ARG A 520 -14.61 -0.57 22.46
CA ARG A 520 -14.58 0.87 22.13
C ARG A 520 -13.27 1.52 22.54
N ALA A 521 -12.81 1.27 23.77
CA ALA A 521 -11.53 1.79 24.25
C ALA A 521 -10.36 1.28 23.42
N ALA A 522 -10.37 0.00 23.04
CA ALA A 522 -9.35 -0.56 22.16
C ALA A 522 -9.39 0.00 20.73
N TYR A 523 -10.59 0.12 20.16
CA TYR A 523 -10.73 0.60 18.79
C TYR A 523 -10.35 2.07 18.64
N ALA A 524 -10.55 2.89 19.68
CA ALA A 524 -10.19 4.31 19.66
C ALA A 524 -8.67 4.55 19.57
N ILE A 525 -7.87 3.67 20.16
CA ILE A 525 -6.40 3.79 20.17
C ILE A 525 -5.78 3.16 18.90
N ARG A 526 -6.51 2.29 18.19
CA ARG A 526 -5.98 1.48 17.08
C ARG A 526 -5.18 2.29 16.06
N ASP A 527 -5.69 3.42 15.58
CA ASP A 527 -4.95 4.18 14.56
C ASP A 527 -4.03 5.23 15.19
N GLU A 528 -4.31 5.62 16.45
CA GLU A 528 -3.41 6.47 17.22
C GLU A 528 -2.08 5.79 17.52
N GLU A 529 -2.11 4.52 17.89
CA GLU A 529 -0.89 3.80 18.19
C GLU A 529 -0.04 3.64 16.93
N VAL A 530 -0.63 3.22 15.80
CA VAL A 530 0.08 3.10 14.52
C VAL A 530 0.77 4.40 14.12
N PHE A 531 0.11 5.55 14.34
CA PHE A 531 0.73 6.84 14.07
C PHE A 531 2.05 7.03 14.85
N TYR A 532 2.06 6.75 16.16
CA TYR A 532 3.21 6.99 17.03
C TYR A 532 4.26 5.87 17.00
N THR A 533 3.84 4.62 16.84
CA THR A 533 4.70 3.43 16.95
C THR A 533 5.32 3.03 15.62
N GLU A 534 4.62 3.29 14.50
CA GLU A 534 5.03 2.94 13.15
C GLU A 534 5.36 4.20 12.35
N ASN A 535 4.35 4.95 11.93
CA ASN A 535 4.50 5.97 10.88
C ASN A 535 5.43 7.12 11.27
N LEU A 536 5.29 7.64 12.49
CA LEU A 536 6.15 8.70 13.00
C LEU A 536 7.56 8.18 13.31
N ALA A 537 7.67 7.01 13.94
CA ALA A 537 8.96 6.44 14.32
C ALA A 537 9.82 6.13 13.07
N ASP A 538 9.23 5.47 12.06
CA ASP A 538 9.91 5.13 10.81
C ASP A 538 10.28 6.38 10.01
N GLY A 539 9.43 7.41 9.99
CA GLY A 539 9.73 8.67 9.32
C GLY A 539 10.80 9.51 10.02
N ILE A 540 10.87 9.48 11.36
CA ILE A 540 12.00 10.06 12.11
C ILE A 540 13.29 9.32 11.76
N PHE A 541 13.27 7.99 11.69
CA PHE A 541 14.45 7.21 11.34
C PHE A 541 14.93 7.50 9.91
N ARG A 542 14.01 7.58 8.96
CA ARG A 542 14.30 8.01 7.60
C ARG A 542 15.02 9.37 7.56
N ARG A 543 14.52 10.37 8.30
CA ARG A 543 15.14 11.70 8.38
C ARG A 543 16.61 11.62 8.78
N VAL A 544 16.95 10.77 9.75
CA VAL A 544 18.34 10.58 10.18
C VAL A 544 19.16 9.82 9.13
N LEU A 545 18.59 8.78 8.53
CA LEU A 545 19.26 8.01 7.47
C LEU A 545 19.58 8.82 6.21
N LEU A 546 18.84 9.90 5.93
CA LEU A 546 19.11 10.79 4.80
C LEU A 546 20.27 11.76 5.06
N GLU A 547 20.65 11.96 6.32
CA GLU A 547 21.81 12.78 6.71
C GLU A 547 23.12 11.99 6.62
N VAL A 548 23.04 10.67 6.84
CA VAL A 548 24.15 9.70 6.69
C VAL A 548 24.41 9.43 5.22
#